data_AF-A0A3N5N0C5-F1
#
_entry.id   AF-A0A3N5N0C5-F1
#
_cell.length_a   1.000
_cell.length_b   1.000
_cell.length_c   1.000
_cell.angle_alpha   90.00
_cell.angle_beta   90.00
_cell.angle_gamma   90.00
#
_symmetry.space_group_name_H-M   'P 1'
#
loop_
_entity.id
_entity.type
_entity.pdbx_description
1 polymer ?
#
loop_
_entity_poly.entity_id
_entity_poly.type
_entity_poly.pdbx_seq_one_letter_code
_entity_poly.pdbx_strand_id
1 'polypeptide(L)'
;MDHPAGGNRDYVRIAIDLILKIGALFLVVILGYRILAPFLSILIWGLVISIILFPLYRRLFIFLGYRRKLASAIITLLSVAILVMPSIWLFNQLVEVIKYLADLLVDNGLGIPPPSESVRDWPYIGDWVYDHWMQASKSSGESLMKFLPRITTWGEKLLTILADTGKGILQFAVSFIIAGVFLYFYKWAELTGQRLFIKLAGDRGDEFLKVTLFTIRNVASGVLGVAIIQTTIMGV
;
A
#
# COMPACT_ATOMS: atom_id res chain seq x y z
N MET A 1 -16.95 70.13 24.01
CA MET A 1 -15.89 69.16 24.38
C MET A 1 -16.52 67.79 24.26
N ASP A 2 -16.41 67.14 23.10
CA ASP A 2 -16.92 65.79 22.89
C ASP A 2 -15.80 64.94 22.27
N HIS A 3 -15.21 64.08 23.10
CA HIS A 3 -14.23 63.07 22.68
C HIS A 3 -14.98 61.79 22.28
N PRO A 4 -14.78 61.23 21.07
CA PRO A 4 -15.42 59.99 20.66
C PRO A 4 -14.68 58.78 21.25
N ALA A 5 -15.16 58.28 22.39
CA ALA A 5 -14.62 57.09 23.08
C ALA A 5 -15.03 55.73 22.45
N GLY A 6 -15.35 55.70 21.15
CA GLY A 6 -15.93 54.53 20.47
C GLY A 6 -14.91 53.58 19.82
N GLY A 7 -13.82 54.10 19.24
CA GLY A 7 -12.99 53.32 18.32
C GLY A 7 -12.30 52.09 18.92
N ASN A 8 -11.83 52.15 20.18
CA ASN A 8 -11.05 51.06 20.77
C ASN A 8 -11.88 49.80 21.08
N ARG A 9 -13.18 49.96 21.38
CA ARG A 9 -14.09 48.82 21.63
C ARG A 9 -14.42 48.04 20.36
N ASP A 10 -14.45 48.72 19.22
CA ASP A 10 -14.77 48.10 17.93
C ASP A 10 -13.61 47.26 17.41
N TYR A 11 -12.36 47.74 17.53
CA TYR A 11 -11.17 46.95 17.19
C TYR A 11 -11.04 45.68 18.03
N VAL A 12 -11.31 45.78 19.34
CA VAL A 12 -11.26 44.62 20.25
C VAL A 12 -12.34 43.60 19.90
N ARG A 13 -13.57 44.03 19.57
CA ARG A 13 -14.65 43.13 19.12
C ARG A 13 -14.30 42.43 17.81
N ILE A 14 -13.78 43.16 16.82
CA ILE A 14 -13.36 42.59 15.54
C ILE A 14 -12.24 41.57 15.74
N ALA A 15 -11.24 41.89 16.58
CA ALA A 15 -10.14 40.97 16.87
C ALA A 15 -10.64 39.69 17.57
N ILE A 16 -11.52 39.82 18.57
CA ILE A 16 -12.12 38.67 19.26
C ILE A 16 -12.95 37.82 18.28
N ASP A 17 -13.79 38.44 17.45
CA ASP A 17 -14.60 37.73 16.46
C ASP A 17 -13.73 37.02 15.41
N LEU A 18 -12.64 37.64 14.96
CA LEU A 18 -11.71 37.05 14.02
C LEU A 18 -10.97 35.86 14.65
N ILE A 19 -10.49 36.00 15.89
CA ILE A 19 -9.82 34.93 16.63
C ILE A 19 -10.78 33.76 16.86
N LEU A 20 -12.03 34.02 17.24
CA LEU A 20 -13.04 32.98 17.42
C LEU A 20 -13.38 32.28 16.10
N LYS A 21 -13.53 33.02 14.99
CA LYS A 21 -13.82 32.42 13.68
C LYS A 21 -12.65 31.60 13.15
N ILE A 22 -11.42 32.11 13.25
CA ILE A 22 -10.21 31.39 12.82
C ILE A 22 -9.98 30.17 13.73
N GLY A 23 -10.14 30.33 15.04
CA GLY A 23 -10.03 29.24 16.01
C GLY A 23 -11.07 28.14 15.76
N ALA A 24 -12.33 28.53 15.52
CA ALA A 24 -13.39 27.60 15.15
C ALA A 24 -13.11 26.90 13.81
N LEU A 25 -12.66 27.63 12.78
CA LEU A 25 -12.26 27.06 11.50
C LEU A 25 -11.13 26.04 11.67
N PHE A 26 -10.09 26.39 12.44
CA PHE A 26 -8.96 25.51 12.70
C PHE A 26 -9.38 24.25 13.46
N LEU A 27 -10.27 24.39 14.46
CA LEU A 27 -10.83 23.28 15.20
C LEU A 27 -11.66 22.35 14.31
N VAL A 28 -12.50 22.89 13.42
CA VAL A 28 -13.27 22.12 12.44
C VAL A 28 -12.35 21.40 11.46
N VAL A 29 -11.31 22.06 10.96
CA VAL A 29 -10.33 21.46 10.03
C VAL A 29 -9.55 20.33 10.70
N ILE A 30 -9.07 20.53 11.94
CA ILE A 30 -8.36 19.48 12.69
C ILE A 30 -9.28 18.30 12.97
N LEU A 31 -10.51 18.55 13.43
CA LEU A 31 -11.44 17.48 13.76
C LEU A 31 -11.83 16.71 12.49
N GLY A 32 -12.10 17.42 11.39
CA GLY A 32 -12.36 16.84 10.08
C GLY A 32 -11.17 16.02 9.57
N TYR A 33 -9.95 16.55 9.68
CA TYR A 33 -8.73 15.82 9.33
C TYR A 33 -8.57 14.56 10.18
N ARG A 34 -8.79 14.61 11.50
CA ARG A 34 -8.63 13.45 12.38
C ARG A 34 -9.61 12.33 12.05
N ILE A 35 -10.82 12.68 11.63
CA ILE A 35 -11.83 11.71 11.16
C ILE A 35 -11.45 11.14 9.79
N LEU A 36 -10.95 11.98 8.88
CA LEU A 36 -10.64 11.58 7.50
C LEU A 36 -9.27 10.89 7.35
N ALA A 37 -8.31 11.19 8.23
CA ALA A 37 -6.93 10.70 8.23
C ALA A 37 -6.80 9.18 8.01
N PRO A 38 -7.54 8.31 8.71
CA PRO A 38 -7.43 6.86 8.49
C PRO A 38 -7.87 6.43 7.08
N PHE A 39 -8.79 7.17 6.45
CA PHE A 39 -9.28 6.88 5.09
C PHE A 39 -8.44 7.53 4.00
N LEU A 40 -7.65 8.55 4.34
CA LEU A 40 -6.90 9.35 3.38
C LEU A 40 -5.92 8.50 2.58
N SER A 41 -5.28 7.53 3.23
CA SER A 41 -4.38 6.59 2.54
C SER A 41 -5.12 5.80 1.44
N ILE A 42 -6.28 5.22 1.77
CA ILE A 42 -7.09 4.43 0.82
C ILE A 42 -7.64 5.32 -0.31
N LEU A 43 -8.07 6.55 0.01
CA LEU A 43 -8.58 7.51 -0.97
C LEU A 43 -7.49 7.96 -1.94
N ILE A 44 -6.28 8.27 -1.45
CA ILE A 44 -5.14 8.68 -2.27
C ILE A 44 -4.74 7.52 -3.19
N TRP A 45 -4.59 6.31 -2.65
CA TRP A 45 -4.28 5.15 -3.47
C TRP A 45 -5.36 4.88 -4.51
N GLY A 46 -6.64 4.97 -4.16
CA GLY A 46 -7.74 4.86 -5.10
C GLY A 46 -7.70 5.91 -6.20
N LEU A 47 -7.36 7.17 -5.87
CA LEU A 47 -7.19 8.25 -6.85
C LEU A 47 -6.03 7.95 -7.80
N VAL A 48 -4.86 7.61 -7.27
CA VAL A 48 -3.65 7.28 -8.07
C VAL A 48 -3.93 6.11 -9.00
N ILE A 49 -4.51 5.02 -8.48
CA ILE A 49 -4.88 3.84 -9.26
C ILE A 49 -5.89 4.21 -10.35
N SER A 50 -6.89 5.04 -10.05
CA SER A 50 -7.87 5.47 -11.06
C SER A 50 -7.22 6.24 -12.22
N ILE A 51 -6.22 7.09 -11.93
CA ILE A 51 -5.48 7.85 -12.95
C ILE A 51 -4.67 6.90 -13.85
N ILE A 52 -4.05 5.88 -13.26
CA ILE A 52 -3.25 4.86 -13.96
C ILE A 52 -4.14 3.97 -14.83
N LEU A 53 -5.27 3.50 -14.30
CA LEU A 53 -6.19 2.60 -15.01
C LEU A 53 -7.12 3.31 -16.01
N PHE A 54 -7.24 4.63 -15.94
CA PHE A 54 -8.08 5.41 -16.85
C PHE A 54 -7.90 5.10 -18.36
N PRO A 55 -6.69 5.02 -18.93
CA PRO A 55 -6.52 4.64 -20.34
C PRO A 55 -7.09 3.25 -20.66
N LEU A 56 -6.91 2.27 -19.77
CA LEU A 56 -7.48 0.93 -19.92
C LEU A 56 -9.01 0.97 -19.83
N TYR A 57 -9.54 1.74 -18.87
CA TYR A 57 -10.97 2.02 -18.75
C TYR A 57 -11.56 2.62 -20.00
N ARG A 58 -10.90 3.61 -20.60
CA ARG A 58 -11.40 4.26 -21.82
C ARG A 58 -11.45 3.27 -23.00
N ARG A 59 -10.44 2.42 -23.16
CA ARG A 59 -10.44 1.37 -24.20
C ARG A 59 -11.59 0.39 -24.01
N LEU A 60 -11.76 -0.12 -22.79
CA LEU A 60 -12.84 -1.05 -22.47
C LEU A 60 -14.23 -0.40 -22.57
N PHE A 61 -14.35 0.86 -22.18
CA PHE A 61 -15.57 1.65 -22.29
C PHE A 61 -16.04 1.82 -23.74
N ILE A 62 -15.11 2.07 -24.67
CA ILE A 62 -15.41 2.13 -26.11
C ILE A 62 -15.81 0.74 -26.62
N PHE A 63 -15.05 -0.29 -26.26
CA PHE A 63 -15.31 -1.67 -26.68
C PHE A 63 -16.68 -2.20 -26.22
N LEU A 64 -17.12 -1.84 -25.01
CA LEU A 64 -18.42 -2.23 -24.44
C LEU A 64 -19.60 -1.36 -24.91
N GLY A 65 -19.42 -0.54 -25.94
CA GLY A 65 -20.48 0.30 -26.48
C GLY A 65 -20.92 1.42 -25.52
N TYR A 66 -19.96 2.09 -24.87
CA TYR A 66 -20.19 3.26 -24.01
C TYR A 66 -20.98 2.97 -22.72
N ARG A 67 -20.94 1.71 -22.23
CA ARG A 67 -21.59 1.30 -20.97
C ARG A 67 -20.68 1.53 -19.75
N ARG A 68 -20.80 2.71 -19.11
CA ARG A 68 -19.93 3.13 -17.98
C ARG A 68 -19.93 2.17 -16.80
N LYS A 69 -21.10 1.66 -16.40
CA LYS A 69 -21.25 0.74 -15.25
C LYS A 69 -20.50 -0.57 -15.48
N LEU A 70 -20.65 -1.16 -16.67
CA LEU A 70 -19.98 -2.41 -17.01
C LEU A 70 -18.46 -2.23 -17.10
N ALA A 71 -17.99 -1.18 -17.80
CA ALA A 71 -16.56 -0.94 -17.94
C ALA A 71 -15.85 -0.73 -16.59
N SER A 72 -16.46 0.03 -15.68
CA SER A 72 -15.90 0.27 -14.34
C SER A 72 -15.95 -0.99 -13.48
N ALA A 73 -17.07 -1.72 -13.47
CA ALA A 73 -17.20 -2.96 -12.72
C ALA A 73 -16.19 -4.02 -13.17
N ILE A 74 -16.03 -4.22 -14.48
CA ILE A 74 -15.11 -5.22 -15.04
C ILE A 74 -13.66 -4.89 -14.66
N ILE A 75 -13.22 -3.64 -14.85
CA ILE A 75 -11.84 -3.26 -14.49
C ILE A 75 -11.59 -3.36 -13.01
N THR A 76 -12.56 -2.98 -12.19
CA THR A 76 -12.44 -3.09 -10.73
C THR A 76 -12.30 -4.54 -10.32
N LEU A 77 -13.19 -5.41 -10.80
CA LEU A 77 -13.18 -6.83 -10.48
C LEU A 77 -11.88 -7.49 -10.95
N LEU A 78 -11.44 -7.19 -12.16
CA LEU A 78 -10.21 -7.73 -12.74
C LEU A 78 -8.98 -7.25 -11.96
N SER A 79 -8.93 -5.98 -11.56
CA SER A 79 -7.79 -5.44 -10.80
C SER A 79 -7.73 -6.02 -9.39
N VAL A 80 -8.87 -6.16 -8.71
CA VAL A 80 -8.96 -6.83 -7.40
C VAL A 80 -8.57 -8.30 -7.53
N ALA A 81 -9.04 -9.01 -8.56
CA ALA A 81 -8.68 -10.40 -8.77
C ALA A 81 -7.18 -10.60 -9.01
N ILE A 82 -6.57 -9.75 -9.86
CA ILE A 82 -5.12 -9.77 -10.15
C ILE A 82 -4.30 -9.53 -8.89
N LEU A 83 -4.77 -8.69 -7.96
CA LEU A 83 -4.07 -8.46 -6.69
C LEU A 83 -4.29 -9.62 -5.70
N VAL A 84 -5.55 -9.98 -5.47
CA VAL A 84 -5.96 -10.82 -4.33
C VAL A 84 -5.68 -12.30 -4.59
N MET A 85 -5.90 -12.80 -5.80
CA MET A 85 -5.69 -14.22 -6.12
C MET A 85 -4.25 -14.71 -5.88
N PRO A 86 -3.20 -14.08 -6.48
CA PRO A 86 -1.83 -14.51 -6.23
C PRO A 86 -1.40 -14.25 -4.78
N SER A 87 -1.95 -13.21 -4.15
CA SER A 87 -1.68 -12.93 -2.73
C SER A 87 -2.15 -14.05 -1.82
N ILE A 88 -3.40 -14.52 -1.98
CA ILE A 88 -3.94 -15.65 -1.19
C ILE A 88 -3.12 -16.90 -1.43
N TRP A 89 -2.76 -17.18 -2.69
CA TRP A 89 -1.91 -18.32 -3.02
C TRP A 89 -0.56 -18.24 -2.30
N LEU A 90 0.12 -17.10 -2.36
CA LEU A 90 1.39 -16.88 -1.67
C LEU A 90 1.25 -17.02 -0.14
N PHE A 91 0.21 -16.46 0.46
CA PHE A 91 -0.03 -16.60 1.91
C PHE A 91 -0.23 -18.05 2.31
N ASN A 92 -0.99 -18.83 1.54
CA ASN A 92 -1.19 -20.26 1.82
C ASN A 92 0.14 -21.02 1.78
N GLN A 93 0.97 -20.78 0.77
CA GLN A 93 2.31 -21.37 0.68
C GLN A 93 3.18 -21.04 1.90
N LEU A 94 3.16 -19.78 2.34
CA LEU A 94 3.93 -19.35 3.52
C LEU A 94 3.41 -19.99 4.81
N VAL A 95 2.09 -20.12 4.97
CA VAL A 95 1.49 -20.80 6.12
C VAL A 95 1.84 -22.28 6.14
N GLU A 96 1.84 -22.96 4.99
CA GLU A 96 2.26 -24.36 4.87
C GLU A 96 3.73 -24.54 5.28
N VAL A 97 4.63 -23.68 4.81
CA VAL A 97 6.05 -23.70 5.21
C VAL A 97 6.21 -23.50 6.72
N ILE A 98 5.48 -22.55 7.32
CA ILE A 98 5.54 -22.31 8.77
C ILE A 98 5.04 -23.54 9.55
N LYS A 99 3.94 -24.17 9.11
CA LYS A 99 3.42 -25.39 9.74
C LYS A 99 4.42 -26.54 9.64
N TYR A 100 5.00 -26.76 8.46
CA TYR A 100 6.02 -27.78 8.26
C TYR A 100 7.23 -27.57 9.17
N LEU A 101 7.71 -26.33 9.31
CA LEU A 101 8.81 -26.01 10.23
C LEU A 101 8.42 -26.21 11.70
N ALA A 102 7.17 -25.92 12.07
CA ALA A 102 6.66 -26.16 13.42
C ALA A 102 6.57 -27.65 13.74
N ASP A 103 6.03 -28.45 12.82
CA ASP A 103 5.92 -29.90 12.96
C ASP A 103 7.30 -30.56 13.08
N LEU A 104 8.30 -30.11 12.30
CA LEU A 104 9.69 -30.57 12.43
C LEU A 104 10.30 -30.30 13.81
N LEU A 105 9.91 -29.20 14.47
CA LEU A 105 10.38 -28.85 15.80
C LEU A 105 9.66 -29.63 16.91
N VAL A 106 8.42 -30.05 16.68
CA VAL A 106 7.56 -30.74 17.67
C VAL A 106 7.74 -32.26 17.59
N ASP A 107 7.71 -32.88 16.41
CA ASP A 107 7.69 -34.34 16.25
C ASP A 107 9.08 -35.01 16.31
N ASN A 108 10.15 -34.33 15.90
CA ASN A 108 11.51 -34.91 15.89
C ASN A 108 12.34 -34.60 17.15
N GLY A 109 11.73 -33.97 18.15
CA GLY A 109 12.48 -33.35 19.25
C GLY A 109 13.46 -32.31 18.73
N LEU A 110 14.33 -31.79 19.60
CA LEU A 110 15.40 -30.85 19.26
C LEU A 110 16.49 -31.54 18.39
N GLY A 111 16.14 -32.07 17.23
CA GLY A 111 17.03 -32.73 16.28
C GLY A 111 16.93 -32.05 14.93
N ILE A 112 17.93 -31.24 14.58
CA ILE A 112 18.06 -30.70 13.22
C ILE A 112 18.29 -31.90 12.28
N PRO A 113 17.49 -32.09 11.21
CA PRO A 113 17.73 -33.15 10.25
C PRO A 113 19.11 -32.96 9.60
N PRO A 114 19.86 -34.05 9.32
CA PRO A 114 21.19 -33.93 8.73
C PRO A 114 21.10 -33.24 7.36
N PRO A 115 22.10 -32.42 6.98
CA PRO A 115 22.11 -31.75 5.69
C PRO A 115 22.14 -32.77 4.56
N SER A 116 21.37 -32.52 3.50
CA SER A 116 21.43 -33.36 2.29
C SER A 116 22.78 -33.18 1.58
N GLU A 117 23.27 -34.23 0.90
CA GLU A 117 24.56 -34.17 0.19
C GLU A 117 24.62 -33.05 -0.85
N SER A 118 23.48 -32.65 -1.43
CA SER A 118 23.35 -31.53 -2.36
C SER A 118 23.74 -30.16 -1.78
N VAL A 119 23.80 -30.01 -0.45
CA VAL A 119 24.29 -28.79 0.22
C VAL A 119 25.81 -28.68 0.11
N ARG A 120 26.51 -29.82 0.02
CA ARG A 120 27.96 -29.85 -0.15
C ARG A 120 28.39 -29.36 -1.54
N ASP A 121 27.54 -29.57 -2.54
CA ASP A 121 27.76 -29.17 -3.93
C ASP A 121 27.57 -27.66 -4.17
N TRP A 122 27.20 -26.88 -3.15
CA TRP A 122 27.04 -25.44 -3.30
C TRP A 122 28.38 -24.72 -3.49
N PRO A 123 28.57 -23.96 -4.57
CA PRO A 123 29.82 -23.25 -4.82
C PRO A 123 30.09 -22.20 -3.72
N TYR A 124 31.36 -22.06 -3.34
CA TYR A 124 31.92 -21.14 -2.33
C TYR A 124 31.62 -21.41 -0.85
N ILE A 125 30.52 -22.08 -0.50
CA ILE A 125 30.08 -22.21 0.91
C ILE A 125 29.63 -23.61 1.32
N GLY A 126 29.54 -24.56 0.38
CA GLY A 126 28.92 -25.88 0.60
C GLY A 126 29.54 -26.69 1.73
N ASP A 127 30.86 -26.87 1.72
CA ASP A 127 31.55 -27.63 2.78
C ASP A 127 31.41 -26.98 4.16
N TRP A 128 31.53 -25.64 4.25
CA TRP A 128 31.40 -24.92 5.51
C TRP A 128 29.99 -25.04 6.09
N VAL A 129 28.95 -24.90 5.25
CA VAL A 129 27.56 -25.05 5.66
C VAL A 129 27.25 -26.49 6.03
N TYR A 130 27.71 -27.46 5.25
CA TYR A 130 27.49 -28.88 5.49
C TYR A 130 28.10 -29.33 6.83
N ASP A 131 29.35 -28.95 7.11
CA ASP A 131 30.04 -29.35 8.35
C ASP A 131 29.41 -28.71 9.59
N HIS A 132 29.03 -27.44 9.54
CA HIS A 132 28.37 -26.76 10.67
C HIS A 132 26.94 -27.27 10.89
N TRP A 133 26.19 -27.58 9.83
CA TRP A 133 24.86 -28.18 9.92
C TRP A 133 24.94 -29.63 10.44
N MET A 134 25.90 -30.42 9.97
CA MET A 134 26.13 -31.79 10.45
C MET A 134 26.52 -31.80 11.93
N GLN A 135 27.34 -30.85 12.39
CA GLN A 135 27.64 -30.68 13.82
C GLN A 135 26.40 -30.28 14.62
N ALA A 136 25.58 -29.36 14.11
CA ALA A 136 24.33 -28.94 14.75
C ALA A 136 23.28 -30.08 14.82
N SER A 137 23.27 -30.96 13.82
CA SER A 137 22.43 -32.18 13.79
C SER A 137 22.88 -33.22 14.82
N LYS A 138 24.19 -33.29 15.12
CA LYS A 138 24.78 -34.23 16.08
C LYS A 138 24.80 -33.71 17.53
N SER A 139 24.79 -32.39 17.75
CA SER A 139 24.80 -31.83 19.10
C SER A 139 23.42 -31.94 19.74
N SER A 140 23.33 -32.67 20.85
CA SER A 140 22.13 -32.83 21.67
C SER A 140 21.52 -31.47 22.06
N GLY A 141 20.19 -31.40 22.23
CA GLY A 141 19.34 -30.20 22.26
C GLY A 141 19.71 -28.98 23.13
N GLU A 142 20.79 -29.03 23.91
CA GLU A 142 21.32 -27.90 24.69
C GLU A 142 21.83 -26.74 23.81
N SER A 143 22.39 -27.03 22.64
CA SER A 143 22.79 -26.01 21.65
C SER A 143 21.55 -25.34 21.02
N LEU A 144 20.51 -26.13 20.72
CA LEU A 144 19.26 -25.67 20.14
C LEU A 144 18.45 -24.78 21.09
N MET A 145 18.44 -25.06 22.40
CA MET A 145 17.78 -24.20 23.39
C MET A 145 18.32 -22.76 23.39
N LYS A 146 19.58 -22.54 23.00
CA LYS A 146 20.16 -21.19 22.85
C LYS A 146 19.70 -20.48 21.56
N PHE A 147 19.31 -21.24 20.53
CA PHE A 147 18.82 -20.71 19.25
C PHE A 147 17.29 -20.58 19.19
N LEU A 148 16.55 -21.36 19.98
CA LEU A 148 15.08 -21.28 20.09
C LEU A 148 14.57 -19.83 20.28
N PRO A 149 15.12 -19.01 21.20
CA PRO A 149 14.67 -17.63 21.39
C PRO A 149 14.89 -16.75 20.16
N ARG A 150 15.96 -17.01 19.38
CA ARG A 150 16.18 -16.30 18.12
C ARG A 150 15.13 -16.73 17.10
N ILE A 151 14.90 -18.03 16.94
CA ILE A 151 13.91 -18.57 15.98
C ILE A 151 12.51 -18.04 16.29
N THR A 152 12.09 -18.00 17.55
CA THR A 152 10.79 -17.44 17.94
C THR A 152 10.71 -15.94 17.64
N THR A 153 11.75 -15.16 17.95
CA THR A 153 11.80 -13.73 17.63
C THR A 153 11.73 -13.46 16.12
N TRP A 154 12.42 -14.27 15.31
CA TRP A 154 12.33 -14.19 13.85
C TRP A 154 10.97 -14.62 13.33
N GLY A 155 10.37 -15.66 13.91
CA GLY A 155 9.01 -16.12 13.61
C GLY A 155 7.96 -15.05 13.89
N GLU A 156 8.00 -14.40 15.07
CA GLU A 156 7.11 -13.30 15.43
C GLU A 156 7.27 -12.10 14.48
N LYS A 157 8.51 -11.75 14.10
CA LYS A 157 8.77 -10.71 13.10
C LYS A 157 8.19 -11.07 11.75
N LEU A 158 8.38 -12.30 11.27
CA LEU A 158 7.80 -12.77 10.02
C LEU A 158 6.27 -12.74 10.06
N LEU A 159 5.65 -13.19 11.16
CA LEU A 159 4.20 -13.13 11.34
C LEU A 159 3.68 -11.67 11.33
N THR A 160 4.41 -10.75 11.94
CA THR A 160 4.06 -9.32 11.93
C THR A 160 4.16 -8.74 10.52
N ILE A 161 5.24 -9.04 9.79
CA ILE A 161 5.41 -8.64 8.39
C ILE A 161 4.29 -9.22 7.53
N LEU A 162 3.92 -10.49 7.72
CA LEU A 162 2.81 -11.13 7.01
C LEU A 162 1.48 -10.47 7.32
N ALA A 163 1.21 -10.19 8.59
CA ALA A 163 -0.01 -9.51 9.02
C ALA A 163 -0.10 -8.10 8.43
N ASP A 164 0.98 -7.33 8.46
CA ASP A 164 1.02 -5.97 7.91
C ASP A 164 0.94 -5.96 6.39
N THR A 165 1.58 -6.92 5.73
CA THR A 165 1.44 -7.13 4.28
C THR A 165 0.00 -7.50 3.92
N GLY A 166 -0.64 -8.38 4.70
CA GLY A 166 -2.05 -8.76 4.51
C GLY A 166 -3.00 -7.57 4.69
N LYS A 167 -2.78 -6.75 5.73
CA LYS A 167 -3.50 -5.48 5.91
C LYS A 167 -3.31 -4.56 4.71
N GLY A 168 -2.07 -4.42 4.22
CA GLY A 168 -1.74 -3.62 3.05
C GLY A 168 -2.47 -4.11 1.80
N ILE A 169 -2.50 -5.40 1.54
CA ILE A 169 -3.21 -6.01 0.40
C ILE A 169 -4.71 -5.75 0.49
N LEU A 170 -5.30 -5.91 1.67
CA LEU A 170 -6.71 -5.59 1.89
C LEU A 170 -6.99 -4.10 1.67
N GLN A 171 -6.12 -3.23 2.18
CA GLN A 171 -6.20 -1.78 1.97
C GLN A 171 -6.14 -1.43 0.47
N PHE A 172 -5.24 -2.05 -0.29
CA PHE A 172 -5.15 -1.89 -1.74
C PHE A 172 -6.37 -2.44 -2.46
N ALA A 173 -6.92 -3.59 -2.05
CA ALA A 173 -8.15 -4.13 -2.60
C ALA A 173 -9.33 -3.15 -2.45
N VAL A 174 -9.49 -2.55 -1.26
CA VAL A 174 -10.48 -1.47 -1.05
C VAL A 174 -10.15 -0.26 -1.92
N SER A 175 -8.88 0.11 -2.06
CA SER A 175 -8.45 1.21 -2.93
C SER A 175 -8.80 0.97 -4.39
N PHE A 176 -8.71 -0.27 -4.90
CA PHE A 176 -9.17 -0.63 -6.25
C PHE A 176 -10.68 -0.46 -6.41
N ILE A 177 -11.47 -0.81 -5.38
CA ILE A 177 -12.92 -0.58 -5.39
C ILE A 177 -13.22 0.92 -5.48
N ILE A 178 -12.55 1.75 -4.66
CA ILE A 178 -12.68 3.21 -4.70
C ILE A 178 -12.24 3.76 -6.05
N ALA A 179 -11.14 3.25 -6.62
CA ALA A 179 -10.70 3.62 -7.97
C ALA A 179 -11.78 3.31 -9.01
N GLY A 180 -12.47 2.18 -8.89
CA GLY A 180 -13.64 1.82 -9.69
C GLY A 180 -14.76 2.84 -9.62
N VAL A 181 -15.05 3.34 -8.41
CA VAL A 181 -16.03 4.41 -8.19
C VAL A 181 -15.58 5.72 -8.87
N PHE A 182 -14.31 6.11 -8.73
CA PHE A 182 -13.77 7.27 -9.42
C PHE A 182 -13.84 7.12 -10.95
N LEU A 183 -13.53 5.94 -11.49
CA LEU A 183 -13.65 5.64 -12.92
C LEU A 183 -15.11 5.68 -13.39
N TYR A 184 -16.06 5.24 -12.58
CA TYR A 184 -17.48 5.37 -12.90
C TYR A 184 -17.91 6.84 -13.00
N PHE A 185 -17.43 7.68 -12.08
CA PHE A 185 -17.71 9.13 -12.03
C PHE A 185 -16.65 10.00 -12.73
N TYR A 186 -15.86 9.45 -13.66
CA TYR A 186 -14.68 10.12 -14.20
C TYR A 186 -14.95 11.52 -14.76
N LYS A 187 -16.12 11.75 -15.38
CA LYS A 187 -16.49 13.08 -15.93
C LYS A 187 -16.56 14.15 -14.85
N TRP A 188 -17.13 13.80 -13.69
CA TRP A 188 -17.20 14.70 -12.55
C TRP A 188 -15.82 14.89 -11.92
N ALA A 189 -15.03 13.82 -11.83
CA ALA A 189 -13.67 13.88 -11.32
C ALA A 189 -12.78 14.79 -12.18
N GLU A 190 -12.88 14.70 -13.51
CA GLU A 190 -12.12 15.52 -14.45
C GLU A 190 -12.49 17.02 -14.33
N LEU A 191 -13.79 17.34 -14.35
CA LEU A 191 -14.27 18.72 -14.17
C LEU A 191 -13.88 19.30 -12.82
N THR A 192 -13.96 18.50 -11.75
CA THR A 192 -13.59 18.93 -10.39
C THR A 192 -12.09 19.14 -10.29
N GLY A 193 -11.29 18.25 -10.88
CA GLY A 193 -9.84 18.38 -10.96
C GLY A 193 -9.42 19.66 -11.69
N GLN A 194 -9.99 19.93 -12.86
CA GLN A 194 -9.73 21.17 -13.61
C GLN A 194 -10.05 22.41 -12.78
N ARG A 195 -11.25 22.48 -12.19
CA ARG A 195 -11.66 23.62 -11.34
C ARG A 195 -10.74 23.80 -10.12
N LEU A 196 -10.31 22.72 -9.50
CA LEU A 196 -9.40 22.77 -8.35
C LEU A 196 -8.04 23.32 -8.76
N PHE A 197 -7.46 22.80 -9.84
CA PHE A 197 -6.16 23.27 -10.32
C PHE A 197 -6.20 24.70 -10.84
N ILE A 198 -7.27 25.11 -11.53
CA ILE A 198 -7.48 26.51 -11.94
C ILE A 198 -7.57 27.43 -10.72
N LYS A 199 -8.29 27.01 -9.66
CA LYS A 199 -8.36 27.80 -8.42
C LYS A 199 -7.01 27.91 -7.70
N LEU A 200 -6.16 26.89 -7.77
CA LEU A 200 -4.88 26.86 -7.07
C LEU A 200 -3.74 27.51 -7.85
N ALA A 201 -3.73 27.38 -9.18
CA ALA A 201 -2.62 27.78 -10.03
C ALA A 201 -3.02 28.80 -11.12
N GLY A 202 -4.24 29.33 -11.07
CA GLY A 202 -4.74 30.34 -12.01
C GLY A 202 -4.81 29.82 -13.45
N ASP A 203 -4.41 30.67 -14.41
CA ASP A 203 -4.50 30.41 -15.85
C ASP A 203 -3.71 29.18 -16.31
N ARG A 204 -2.69 28.77 -15.55
CA ARG A 204 -1.88 27.55 -15.83
C ARG A 204 -2.45 26.29 -15.20
N GLY A 205 -3.60 26.34 -14.53
CA GLY A 205 -4.20 25.20 -13.82
C GLY A 205 -4.36 23.95 -14.69
N ASP A 206 -4.85 24.10 -15.92
CA ASP A 206 -5.02 22.98 -16.84
C ASP A 206 -3.68 22.35 -17.26
N GLU A 207 -2.62 23.16 -17.41
CA GLU A 207 -1.27 22.69 -17.70
C GLU A 207 -0.73 21.88 -16.52
N PHE A 208 -0.84 22.41 -15.29
CA PHE A 208 -0.40 21.71 -14.08
C PHE A 208 -1.15 20.41 -13.84
N LEU A 209 -2.46 20.38 -14.10
CA LEU A 209 -3.25 19.15 -14.01
C LEU A 209 -2.74 18.11 -15.00
N LYS A 210 -2.53 18.48 -16.27
CA LYS A 210 -2.01 17.58 -17.30
C LYS A 210 -0.63 17.03 -16.93
N VAL A 211 0.29 17.89 -16.49
CA VAL A 211 1.63 17.48 -16.06
C VAL A 211 1.53 16.53 -14.87
N THR A 212 0.70 16.82 -13.87
CA THR A 212 0.51 15.95 -12.70
C THR A 212 -0.01 14.57 -13.10
N LEU A 213 -1.05 14.52 -13.94
CA LEU A 213 -1.60 13.25 -14.43
C LEU A 213 -0.58 12.46 -15.26
N PHE A 214 0.22 13.14 -16.08
CA PHE A 214 1.27 12.54 -16.88
C PHE A 214 2.38 11.97 -15.99
N THR A 215 2.85 12.73 -15.00
CA THR A 215 3.87 12.29 -14.05
C THR A 215 3.41 11.06 -13.27
N ILE A 216 2.20 11.04 -12.74
CA ILE A 216 1.64 9.87 -12.02
C ILE A 216 1.66 8.63 -12.93
N ARG A 217 1.20 8.77 -14.17
CA ARG A 217 1.16 7.66 -15.13
C ARG A 217 2.54 7.17 -15.55
N ASN A 218 3.48 8.08 -15.71
CA ASN A 218 4.85 7.74 -16.12
C ASN A 218 5.61 7.06 -15.00
N VAL A 219 5.49 7.54 -13.76
CA VAL A 219 6.10 6.86 -12.60
C VAL A 219 5.53 5.46 -12.46
N ALA A 220 4.20 5.30 -12.57
CA ALA A 220 3.57 3.99 -12.51
C ALA A 220 4.04 3.05 -13.63
N SER A 221 4.07 3.55 -14.87
CA SER A 221 4.57 2.78 -16.03
C SER A 221 6.05 2.42 -15.87
N GLY A 222 6.86 3.30 -15.28
CA GLY A 222 8.27 3.05 -14.98
C GLY A 222 8.45 1.92 -13.97
N VAL A 223 7.73 1.95 -12.85
CA VAL A 223 7.76 0.87 -11.84
C VAL A 223 7.28 -0.45 -12.45
N LEU A 224 6.20 -0.42 -13.24
CA LEU A 224 5.69 -1.62 -13.91
C LEU A 224 6.71 -2.19 -14.91
N GLY A 225 7.41 -1.33 -15.66
CA GLY A 225 8.46 -1.73 -16.59
C GLY A 225 9.63 -2.39 -15.88
N VAL A 226 10.09 -1.81 -14.78
CA VAL A 226 11.14 -2.42 -13.94
C VAL A 226 10.68 -3.75 -13.37
N ALA A 227 9.45 -3.84 -12.87
CA ALA A 227 8.89 -5.08 -12.33
C ALA A 227 8.85 -6.19 -13.40
N ILE A 228 8.41 -5.88 -14.62
CA ILE A 228 8.38 -6.86 -15.72
C ILE A 228 9.81 -7.35 -16.03
N ILE A 229 10.76 -6.43 -16.19
CA ILE A 229 12.17 -6.78 -16.44
C ILE A 229 12.72 -7.66 -15.31
N GLN A 230 12.48 -7.28 -14.05
CA GLN A 230 12.90 -8.06 -12.89
C GLN A 230 12.28 -9.46 -12.90
N THR A 231 10.97 -9.59 -13.15
CA THR A 231 10.32 -10.90 -13.20
C THR A 231 10.82 -11.77 -14.36
N THR A 232 11.16 -11.18 -15.50
CA THR A 232 11.72 -11.94 -16.64
C THR A 232 13.17 -12.36 -16.40
N ILE A 233 14.00 -11.49 -15.80
CA ILE A 233 15.42 -11.79 -15.53
C ILE A 233 15.59 -12.71 -14.33
N MET A 234 14.87 -12.45 -13.23
CA MET A 234 14.95 -13.27 -12.02
C MET A 234 14.25 -14.63 -12.20
N GLY A 235 13.45 -14.80 -13.25
CA GLY A 235 12.52 -15.91 -13.34
C GLY A 235 11.41 -15.77 -12.28
N VAL A 236 10.21 -16.33 -12.39
CA VAL A 236 9.85 -17.68 -12.83
C VAL A 236 10.98 -18.53 -13.37
#